data_AF-A0A353NEP8-F1
#
_entry.id   AF-A0A353NEP8-F1
#
_cell.length_a   1.000
_cell.length_b   1.000
_cell.length_c   1.000
_cell.angle_alpha   90.00
_cell.angle_beta   90.00
_cell.angle_gamma   90.00
#
_symmetry.space_group_name_H-M   'P 1'
#
loop_
_entity.id
_entity.type
_entity.pdbx_description
1 polymer ?
#
loop_
_entity_poly.entity_id
_entity_poly.type
_entity_poly.pdbx_seq_one_letter_code
_entity_poly.pdbx_strand_id
1 'polypeptide(L)'
;MRIEQDTIASFFIVMVLLCHPAAAVKSGNAFNSAKDVHYEEIDFRFEGICICPRPPPVYFEEGMIYSYWEPFLLEDTVSVANYSAKQGEFMGSSTLDQLGGKNKSSDAIEIANESTFAQGHAYLIPIMEGICDRNDYGMWWSEYDSMWQDDELSILIHPEAALFANKEMQMACMTDAAAVNLGFPLDFMPWCV
;
A
#
# COMPACT_ATOMS: atom_id res chain seq x y z
N MET A 1 -31.75 -9.73 42.07
CA MET A 1 -31.76 -9.50 40.62
C MET A 1 -31.10 -8.18 40.17
N ARG A 2 -30.52 -7.35 41.07
CA ARG A 2 -29.79 -6.13 40.69
C ARG A 2 -28.26 -6.32 40.63
N ILE A 3 -27.74 -7.35 41.30
CA ILE A 3 -26.29 -7.65 41.38
C ILE A 3 -25.73 -8.27 40.09
N GLU A 4 -26.55 -9.01 39.31
CA GLU A 4 -26.09 -9.61 38.05
C GLU A 4 -26.01 -8.61 36.88
N GLN A 5 -26.75 -7.51 36.91
CA GLN A 5 -26.70 -6.50 35.84
C GLN A 5 -25.40 -5.68 35.89
N ASP A 6 -24.90 -5.37 37.10
CA ASP A 6 -23.68 -4.58 37.27
C ASP A 6 -22.40 -5.37 36.90
N THR A 7 -22.40 -6.69 37.14
CA THR A 7 -21.29 -7.57 36.75
C THR A 7 -21.27 -7.85 35.25
N ILE A 8 -22.42 -8.03 34.61
CA ILE A 8 -22.52 -8.21 33.16
C ILE A 8 -22.13 -6.91 32.43
N ALA A 9 -22.60 -5.75 32.91
CA ALA A 9 -22.21 -4.45 32.36
C ALA A 9 -20.70 -4.18 32.52
N SER A 10 -20.13 -4.51 33.68
CA SER A 10 -18.69 -4.39 33.90
C SER A 10 -17.88 -5.33 33.02
N PHE A 11 -18.35 -6.57 32.79
CA PHE A 11 -17.69 -7.50 31.88
C PHE A 11 -17.73 -7.02 30.43
N PHE A 12 -18.86 -6.47 29.98
CA PHE A 12 -18.98 -5.88 28.65
C PHE A 12 -18.07 -4.67 28.47
N ILE A 13 -17.99 -3.79 29.46
CA ILE A 13 -17.11 -2.60 29.42
C ILE A 13 -15.63 -3.03 29.40
N VAL A 14 -15.25 -4.01 30.20
CA VAL A 14 -13.88 -4.55 30.20
C VAL A 14 -13.55 -5.24 28.87
N MET A 15 -14.49 -5.96 28.27
CA MET A 15 -14.29 -6.61 26.96
C MET A 15 -14.19 -5.60 25.81
N VAL A 16 -14.95 -4.49 25.86
CA VAL A 16 -14.85 -3.38 24.89
C VAL A 16 -13.52 -2.63 25.04
N LEU A 17 -13.04 -2.42 26.28
CA LEU A 17 -11.74 -1.80 26.57
C LEU A 17 -10.55 -2.72 26.20
N LEU A 18 -10.70 -4.04 26.30
CA LEU A 18 -9.67 -5.00 25.89
C LEU A 18 -9.61 -5.23 24.38
N CYS A 19 -10.69 -4.91 23.64
CA CYS A 19 -10.69 -4.94 22.17
C CYS A 19 -10.07 -3.69 21.52
N HIS A 20 -9.91 -2.59 22.26
CA HIS A 20 -9.33 -1.36 21.75
C HIS A 20 -8.11 -1.00 22.60
N PRO A 21 -6.89 -1.45 22.25
CA PRO A 21 -5.72 -0.87 22.87
C PRO A 21 -5.78 0.63 22.59
N ALA A 22 -5.84 1.42 23.66
CA ALA A 22 -5.82 2.89 23.63
C ALA A 22 -4.43 3.41 23.21
N ALA A 23 -3.81 2.79 22.21
CA ALA A 23 -2.83 3.48 21.38
C ALA A 23 -3.62 4.53 20.60
N ALA A 24 -3.09 5.75 20.54
CA ALA A 24 -3.62 6.78 19.66
C ALA A 24 -3.61 6.24 18.23
N VAL A 25 -4.73 5.66 17.80
CA VAL A 25 -4.97 5.24 16.43
C VAL A 25 -4.89 6.53 15.63
N LYS A 26 -3.82 6.71 14.86
CA LYS A 26 -3.83 7.65 13.74
C LYS A 26 -5.06 7.26 12.90
N SER A 27 -6.15 8.01 13.01
CA SER A 27 -7.31 7.81 12.15
C SER A 27 -7.26 8.85 11.04
N GLY A 28 -7.22 8.40 9.79
CA GLY A 28 -7.34 9.24 8.62
C GLY A 28 -8.73 9.12 8.00
N ASN A 29 -9.06 9.98 7.05
CA ASN A 29 -10.22 9.74 6.21
C ASN A 29 -9.84 8.68 5.17
N ALA A 30 -10.63 7.60 5.09
CA ALA A 30 -10.45 6.58 4.08
C ALA A 30 -10.65 7.19 2.68
N PHE A 31 -9.82 6.75 1.73
CA PHE A 31 -9.98 7.09 0.32
C PHE A 31 -11.32 6.57 -0.20
N ASN A 32 -12.12 7.48 -0.76
CA ASN A 32 -13.38 7.19 -1.40
C ASN A 32 -13.26 7.47 -2.89
N SER A 33 -13.16 6.39 -3.69
CA SER A 33 -13.03 6.47 -5.15
C SER A 33 -14.07 7.41 -5.78
N ALA A 34 -15.33 7.39 -5.30
CA ALA A 34 -16.42 8.20 -5.85
C ALA A 34 -16.32 9.71 -5.56
N LYS A 35 -15.54 10.13 -4.56
CA LYS A 35 -15.44 11.54 -4.15
C LYS A 35 -14.05 12.13 -4.32
N ASP A 36 -13.02 11.30 -4.17
CA ASP A 36 -11.62 11.74 -4.17
C ASP A 36 -10.99 11.67 -5.56
N VAL A 37 -11.66 11.01 -6.53
CA VAL A 37 -11.26 11.04 -7.94
C VAL A 37 -11.96 12.19 -8.66
N HIS A 38 -11.18 13.00 -9.38
CA HIS A 38 -11.71 14.05 -10.25
C HIS A 38 -12.23 13.45 -11.58
N TYR A 39 -13.44 12.88 -11.55
CA TYR A 39 -14.07 12.23 -12.72
C TYR A 39 -14.27 13.16 -13.93
N GLU A 40 -14.30 14.47 -13.73
CA GLU A 40 -14.48 15.44 -14.81
C GLU A 40 -13.26 15.50 -15.77
N GLU A 41 -12.09 15.04 -15.32
CA GLU A 41 -10.87 14.99 -16.14
C GLU A 41 -10.77 13.70 -16.98
N ILE A 42 -11.60 12.70 -16.68
CA ILE A 42 -11.54 11.39 -17.34
C ILE A 42 -12.38 11.44 -18.61
N ASP A 43 -11.72 11.47 -19.76
CA ASP A 43 -12.36 11.40 -21.07
C ASP A 43 -12.85 9.98 -21.36
N PHE A 44 -14.15 9.76 -21.20
CA PHE A 44 -14.81 8.48 -21.43
C PHE A 44 -15.36 8.41 -22.85
N ARG A 45 -14.72 7.61 -23.71
CA ARG A 45 -15.07 7.49 -25.14
C ARG A 45 -15.76 6.17 -25.43
N PHE A 46 -16.94 6.26 -26.03
CA PHE A 46 -17.62 5.10 -26.61
C PHE A 46 -17.08 4.87 -28.03
N GLU A 47 -16.39 3.75 -28.21
CA GLU A 47 -15.75 3.39 -29.48
C GLU A 47 -16.69 2.54 -30.38
N GLY A 48 -17.67 1.85 -29.78
CA GLY A 48 -18.66 1.10 -30.55
C GLY A 48 -19.22 -0.12 -29.83
N ILE A 49 -19.90 -0.97 -30.60
CA ILE A 49 -20.50 -2.24 -30.14
C ILE A 49 -19.67 -3.39 -30.70
N CYS A 50 -19.31 -4.36 -29.85
CA CYS A 50 -18.71 -5.62 -30.26
C CYS A 50 -19.72 -6.77 -30.19
N ILE A 51 -19.57 -7.78 -31.05
CA ILE A 51 -20.35 -9.01 -31.01
C ILE A 51 -19.36 -10.15 -30.83
N CYS A 52 -19.31 -10.71 -29.61
CA CYS A 52 -18.42 -11.80 -29.25
C CYS A 52 -19.14 -13.14 -29.43
N PRO A 53 -18.57 -14.11 -30.18
CA PRO A 53 -19.14 -15.46 -30.24
C PRO A 53 -18.95 -16.16 -28.89
N ARG A 54 -20.03 -16.64 -28.27
CA ARG A 54 -20.02 -17.43 -27.02
C ARG A 54 -20.51 -18.86 -27.31
N PRO A 55 -20.03 -19.87 -26.55
CA PRO A 55 -20.54 -21.23 -26.67
C PRO A 55 -22.05 -21.29 -26.37
N PRO A 56 -22.78 -22.29 -26.91
CA PRO A 56 -24.21 -22.48 -26.64
C PRO A 56 -24.49 -22.54 -25.13
N PRO A 57 -25.59 -21.94 -24.62
CA PRO A 57 -26.83 -21.57 -25.31
C PRO A 57 -26.93 -20.12 -25.83
N VAL A 58 -25.93 -19.27 -25.60
CA VAL A 58 -26.04 -17.82 -25.87
C VAL A 58 -25.65 -17.46 -27.31
N TYR A 59 -24.82 -18.27 -27.99
CA TYR A 59 -24.31 -18.14 -29.39
C TYR A 59 -23.54 -16.85 -29.70
N PHE A 60 -24.08 -15.69 -29.34
CA PHE A 60 -23.46 -14.37 -29.49
C PHE A 60 -23.78 -13.53 -28.25
N GLU A 61 -22.83 -12.68 -27.85
CA GLU A 61 -22.99 -11.71 -26.78
C GLU A 61 -22.62 -10.33 -27.33
N GLU A 62 -23.56 -9.39 -27.23
CA GLU A 62 -23.31 -7.98 -27.50
C GLU A 62 -22.54 -7.33 -26.34
N GLY A 63 -21.45 -6.66 -26.67
CA GLY A 63 -20.66 -5.86 -25.74
C GLY A 63 -20.51 -4.43 -26.21
N MET A 64 -20.18 -3.54 -25.29
CA MET A 64 -19.86 -2.14 -25.58
C MET A 64 -18.37 -1.93 -25.38
N ILE A 65 -17.73 -1.20 -26.30
CA ILE A 65 -16.32 -0.85 -26.23
C ILE A 65 -16.20 0.58 -25.71
N TYR A 66 -15.48 0.72 -24.60
CA TYR A 66 -15.16 2.00 -24.00
C TYR A 66 -13.64 2.17 -23.91
N SER A 67 -13.16 3.39 -24.17
CA SER A 67 -11.77 3.80 -23.98
C SER A 67 -11.74 4.97 -22.99
N TYR A 68 -10.86 4.87 -22.00
CA TYR A 68 -10.70 5.87 -20.94
C TYR A 68 -9.34 5.69 -20.27
N TRP A 69 -8.90 6.72 -19.55
CA TRP A 69 -7.74 6.63 -18.66
C TRP A 69 -8.16 6.07 -17.30
N GLU A 70 -7.42 5.09 -16.78
CA GLU A 70 -7.64 4.57 -15.43
C GLU A 70 -6.35 4.56 -14.60
N PRO A 71 -6.42 4.92 -13.30
CA PRO A 71 -5.34 4.68 -12.37
C PRO A 71 -5.26 3.16 -12.13
N PHE A 72 -4.11 2.58 -12.45
CA PHE A 72 -3.92 1.14 -12.28
C PHE A 72 -3.70 0.76 -10.82
N LEU A 73 -2.85 1.51 -10.11
CA LEU A 73 -2.39 1.20 -8.77
C LEU A 73 -2.35 2.46 -7.91
N LEU A 74 -2.93 2.38 -6.71
CA LEU A 74 -2.68 3.33 -5.64
C LEU A 74 -1.74 2.66 -4.65
N GLU A 75 -0.55 3.24 -4.49
CA GLU A 75 0.42 2.83 -3.50
C GLU A 75 0.44 3.86 -2.36
N ASP A 76 0.27 3.41 -1.13
CA ASP A 76 0.49 4.22 0.05
C ASP A 76 1.74 3.75 0.80
N THR A 77 2.47 4.71 1.38
CA THR A 77 3.67 4.42 2.18
C THR A 77 3.51 5.01 3.57
N VAL A 78 3.70 4.19 4.59
CA VAL A 78 3.48 4.58 5.99
C VAL A 78 4.67 4.16 6.85
N SER A 79 4.99 4.95 7.87
CA SER A 79 6.03 4.57 8.85
C SER A 79 5.50 3.67 9.96
N VAL A 80 4.17 3.53 10.06
CA VAL A 80 3.49 2.78 11.10
C VAL A 80 2.99 1.48 10.50
N ALA A 81 3.44 0.35 11.04
CA ALA A 81 3.04 -0.96 10.54
C ALA A 81 1.53 -1.20 10.70
N ASN A 82 0.94 -1.90 9.74
CA ASN A 82 -0.48 -2.27 9.67
C ASN A 82 -1.44 -1.07 9.60
N TYR A 83 -0.95 0.12 9.26
CA TYR A 83 -1.80 1.30 9.06
C TYR A 83 -1.86 1.66 7.59
N SER A 84 -3.03 1.68 6.96
CA SER A 84 -3.14 2.14 5.58
C SER A 84 -3.68 3.56 5.52
N ALA A 85 -3.02 4.43 4.75
CA ALA A 85 -3.53 5.76 4.45
C ALA A 85 -4.77 5.69 3.55
N LYS A 86 -4.81 4.74 2.61
CA LYS A 86 -5.96 4.47 1.74
C LYS A 86 -7.20 4.06 2.54
N GLN A 87 -7.04 3.28 3.59
CA GLN A 87 -8.18 2.85 4.42
C GLN A 87 -8.47 3.78 5.60
N GLY A 88 -7.52 4.63 5.97
CA GLY A 88 -7.65 5.56 7.10
C GLY A 88 -7.64 4.88 8.48
N GLU A 89 -7.47 3.56 8.53
CA GLU A 89 -7.57 2.74 9.73
C GLU A 89 -6.42 1.73 9.83
N PHE A 90 -6.26 1.13 11.01
CA PHE A 90 -5.32 0.04 11.24
C PHE A 90 -5.95 -1.28 10.83
N MET A 91 -5.28 -2.00 9.95
CA MET A 91 -5.69 -3.32 9.46
C MET A 91 -4.83 -4.38 10.11
N GLY A 92 -5.22 -4.75 11.33
CA GLY A 92 -4.55 -5.79 12.10
C GLY A 92 -3.82 -5.27 13.33
N SER A 93 -3.30 -6.21 14.11
CA SER A 93 -2.58 -5.96 15.34
C SER A 93 -1.27 -6.72 15.28
N SER A 94 -0.18 -6.03 14.92
CA SER A 94 1.14 -6.51 15.32
C SER A 94 1.31 -6.16 16.79
N THR A 95 1.24 -7.16 17.66
CA THR A 95 1.54 -7.03 19.10
C THR A 95 3.00 -6.61 19.37
N LEU A 96 3.82 -6.57 18.32
CA LEU A 96 5.22 -6.18 18.33
C LEU A 96 5.45 -5.03 17.33
N ASP A 97 5.84 -3.87 17.85
CA ASP A 97 6.32 -2.68 17.11
C ASP A 97 7.71 -2.94 16.48
N GLN A 98 7.92 -4.13 15.93
CA GLN A 98 9.18 -4.56 15.30
C GLN A 98 9.23 -4.18 13.82
N LEU A 99 8.07 -4.08 13.17
CA LEU A 99 7.89 -3.80 11.75
C LEU A 99 7.76 -2.29 11.44
N GLY A 100 7.60 -1.45 12.46
CA GLY A 100 7.47 0.00 12.31
C GLY A 100 8.82 0.73 12.31
N GLY A 101 8.88 1.90 11.67
CA GLY A 101 10.04 2.79 11.79
C GLY A 101 10.18 3.33 13.21
N LYS A 102 11.40 3.28 13.77
CA LYS A 102 11.70 3.68 15.16
C LYS A 102 12.12 5.14 15.32
N ASN A 103 11.71 6.02 14.39
CA ASN A 103 12.09 7.43 14.40
C ASN A 103 11.22 8.23 15.40
N LYS A 104 11.48 8.06 16.70
CA LYS A 104 10.67 8.65 17.79
C LYS A 104 11.50 9.44 18.80
N SER A 105 12.82 9.62 18.62
CA SER A 105 13.66 10.22 19.66
C SER A 105 14.56 11.35 19.20
N SER A 106 14.86 12.26 20.13
CA SER A 106 15.89 13.29 19.97
C SER A 106 17.13 12.99 20.82
N ASP A 107 17.16 11.83 21.48
CA ASP A 107 18.25 11.40 22.34
C ASP A 107 19.33 10.67 21.53
N ALA A 108 20.59 11.05 21.70
CA ALA A 108 21.70 10.58 20.87
C ALA A 108 21.94 9.05 20.95
N ILE A 109 21.52 8.42 22.05
CA ILE A 109 21.60 6.97 22.26
C ILE A 109 20.46 6.24 21.53
N GLU A 110 19.28 6.85 21.44
CA GLU A 110 18.14 6.29 20.70
C GLU A 110 18.28 6.53 19.19
N ILE A 111 18.87 7.65 18.75
CA ILE A 111 19.23 7.93 17.35
C ILE A 111 20.14 6.82 16.77
N ALA A 112 21.05 6.26 17.57
CA ALA A 112 21.90 5.14 17.15
C ALA A 112 21.11 3.84 16.90
N ASN A 113 19.85 3.75 17.35
CA ASN A 113 18.94 2.63 17.17
C ASN A 113 17.69 3.01 16.35
N GLU A 114 17.72 4.18 15.68
CA GLU A 114 16.65 4.61 14.79
C GLU A 114 16.74 3.87 13.46
N SER A 115 15.66 3.14 13.13
CA SER A 115 15.42 2.64 11.79
C SER A 115 14.38 3.51 11.11
N THR A 116 14.73 4.08 9.96
CA THR A 116 13.74 4.70 9.06
C THR A 116 13.22 3.60 8.17
N PHE A 117 12.16 2.93 8.62
CA PHE A 117 11.48 1.87 7.86
C PHE A 117 10.09 2.35 7.48
N ALA A 118 9.73 2.14 6.22
CA ALA A 118 8.41 2.41 5.68
C ALA A 118 7.80 1.10 5.18
N GLN A 119 6.51 0.92 5.44
CA GLN A 119 5.68 -0.13 4.86
C GLN A 119 4.94 0.46 3.67
N GLY A 120 4.76 -0.35 2.63
CA GLY A 120 4.05 -0.02 1.40
C GLY A 120 2.80 -0.87 1.26
N HIS A 121 1.69 -0.25 0.86
CA HIS A 121 0.47 -0.96 0.51
C HIS A 121 0.03 -0.59 -0.89
N ALA A 122 -0.21 -1.59 -1.72
CA ALA A 122 -0.62 -1.40 -3.10
C ALA A 122 -2.06 -1.90 -3.30
N TYR A 123 -2.91 -1.03 -3.83
CA TYR A 123 -4.31 -1.29 -4.11
C TYR A 123 -4.61 -1.06 -5.58
N LEU A 124 -5.16 -2.08 -6.26
CA LEU A 124 -5.74 -1.89 -7.57
C LEU A 124 -7.09 -1.17 -7.42
N ILE A 125 -7.26 -0.02 -8.08
CA ILE A 125 -8.46 0.82 -7.95
C ILE A 125 -9.19 0.89 -9.29
N PRO A 126 -10.20 0.02 -9.51
CA PRO A 126 -11.06 0.18 -10.66
C PRO A 126 -11.98 1.39 -10.50
N ILE A 127 -12.05 2.20 -11.55
CA ILE A 127 -13.00 3.33 -11.60
C ILE A 127 -14.40 2.85 -12.03
N MET A 128 -14.48 1.75 -12.80
CA MET A 128 -15.73 1.18 -13.31
C MET A 128 -16.11 -0.15 -12.64
N GLU A 129 -16.17 -0.14 -11.31
CA GLU A 129 -16.65 -1.29 -10.55
C GLU A 129 -18.14 -1.56 -10.88
N GLY A 130 -18.43 -2.75 -11.42
CA GLY A 130 -19.79 -3.21 -11.73
C GLY A 130 -20.25 -3.13 -13.20
N ILE A 131 -19.56 -2.39 -14.08
CA ILE A 131 -19.84 -2.39 -15.54
C ILE A 131 -19.07 -3.51 -16.25
N CYS A 132 -17.87 -3.79 -15.75
CA CYS A 132 -17.08 -4.95 -16.16
C CYS A 132 -16.80 -5.81 -14.92
N ASP A 133 -17.15 -7.09 -14.98
CA ASP A 133 -16.83 -8.07 -13.95
C ASP A 133 -15.34 -8.47 -14.07
N ARG A 134 -14.46 -7.49 -13.79
CA ARG A 134 -13.05 -7.75 -13.54
C ARG A 134 -12.96 -8.05 -12.05
N ASN A 135 -12.57 -9.26 -11.68
CA ASN A 135 -12.33 -9.64 -10.27
C ASN A 135 -10.83 -9.80 -9.96
N ASP A 136 -9.96 -9.31 -10.85
CA ASP A 136 -8.50 -9.45 -10.74
C ASP A 136 -7.87 -8.42 -9.79
N TYR A 137 -8.65 -7.81 -8.89
CA TYR A 137 -8.19 -6.77 -7.99
C TYR A 137 -7.54 -7.38 -6.74
N GLY A 138 -6.24 -7.67 -6.87
CA GLY A 138 -5.36 -7.95 -5.74
C GLY A 138 -5.02 -6.70 -4.91
N MET A 139 -4.68 -6.94 -3.65
CA MET A 139 -4.04 -5.99 -2.76
C MET A 139 -2.72 -6.59 -2.29
N TRP A 140 -1.66 -5.79 -2.24
CA TRP A 140 -0.36 -6.20 -1.71
C TRP A 140 0.00 -5.33 -0.52
N TRP A 141 0.56 -5.95 0.51
CA TRP A 141 0.91 -5.33 1.77
C TRP A 141 2.30 -5.81 2.15
N SER A 142 3.20 -4.87 2.39
CA SER A 142 4.58 -5.19 2.71
C SER A 142 4.73 -5.88 4.08
N GLU A 143 3.77 -5.73 5.00
CA GLU A 143 3.78 -6.41 6.31
C GLU A 143 3.64 -7.93 6.21
N TYR A 144 2.97 -8.42 5.17
CA TYR A 144 2.81 -9.86 4.94
C TYR A 144 3.88 -10.42 3.99
N ASP A 145 4.66 -9.54 3.37
CA ASP A 145 5.74 -9.92 2.49
C ASP A 145 7.04 -10.12 3.28
N SER A 146 7.45 -11.36 3.45
CA SER A 146 8.71 -11.70 4.13
C SER A 146 9.93 -11.09 3.45
N MET A 147 9.90 -10.88 2.13
CA MET A 147 11.02 -10.28 1.39
C MET A 147 11.15 -8.78 1.66
N TRP A 148 10.08 -8.12 2.08
CA TRP A 148 10.16 -6.72 2.47
C TRP A 148 10.82 -6.55 3.84
N GLN A 149 10.61 -7.52 4.75
CA GLN A 149 11.15 -7.46 6.11
C GLN A 149 12.57 -8.01 6.23
N ASP A 150 13.03 -8.80 5.24
CA ASP A 150 14.32 -9.49 5.25
C ASP A 150 15.04 -9.31 3.89
N ASP A 151 16.14 -8.58 3.92
CA ASP A 151 16.98 -8.30 2.75
C ASP A 151 17.75 -9.53 2.28
N GLU A 152 18.10 -10.48 3.16
CA GLU A 152 18.74 -11.74 2.77
C GLU A 152 17.79 -12.59 1.91
N LEU A 153 16.50 -12.61 2.24
CA LEU A 153 15.48 -13.30 1.46
C LEU A 153 15.21 -12.59 0.13
N SER A 154 15.22 -11.25 0.12
CA SER A 154 15.05 -10.46 -1.11
C SER A 154 16.20 -10.70 -2.10
N ILE A 155 17.44 -10.75 -1.63
CA ILE A 155 18.63 -11.02 -2.46
C ILE A 155 18.56 -12.39 -3.16
N LEU A 156 17.89 -13.37 -2.56
CA LEU A 156 17.73 -14.70 -3.16
C LEU A 156 16.90 -14.64 -4.46
N ILE A 157 15.90 -13.76 -4.54
CA ILE A 157 15.05 -13.59 -5.71
C ILE A 157 15.59 -12.50 -6.65
N HIS A 158 16.23 -11.48 -6.09
CA HIS A 158 16.82 -10.33 -6.80
C HIS A 158 18.35 -10.35 -6.70
N PRO A 159 19.05 -11.28 -7.38
CA PRO A 159 20.50 -11.41 -7.28
C PRO A 159 21.27 -10.19 -7.82
N GLU A 160 20.64 -9.35 -8.65
CA GLU A 160 21.17 -8.08 -9.10
C GLU A 160 21.42 -7.10 -7.94
N ALA A 161 20.67 -7.19 -6.85
CA ALA A 161 20.87 -6.34 -5.68
C ALA A 161 22.27 -6.53 -5.07
N ALA A 162 22.81 -7.75 -5.09
CA ALA A 162 24.15 -8.05 -4.62
C ALA A 162 25.25 -7.36 -5.45
N LEU A 163 24.99 -7.07 -6.73
CA LEU A 163 25.93 -6.33 -7.57
C LEU A 163 26.04 -4.86 -7.15
N PHE A 164 24.97 -4.28 -6.61
CA PHE A 164 24.89 -2.87 -6.20
C PHE A 164 25.10 -2.65 -4.69
N ALA A 165 25.06 -3.72 -3.89
CA ALA A 165 25.25 -3.67 -2.44
C ALA A 165 26.72 -3.48 -1.97
N ASN A 166 27.63 -3.08 -2.86
CA ASN A 166 29.02 -2.78 -2.49
C ASN A 166 29.26 -1.27 -2.31
N LYS A 167 30.30 -0.92 -1.55
CA LYS A 167 30.59 0.47 -1.17
C LYS A 167 30.91 1.33 -2.38
N GLU A 168 31.57 0.77 -3.38
CA GLU A 168 31.98 1.45 -4.59
C GLU A 168 30.76 1.90 -5.42
N MET A 169 29.77 1.02 -5.59
CA MET A 169 28.52 1.31 -6.30
C MET A 169 27.63 2.28 -5.54
N GLN A 170 27.59 2.20 -4.21
CA GLN A 170 26.88 3.16 -3.38
C GLN A 170 27.51 4.56 -3.43
N MET A 171 28.85 4.65 -3.46
CA MET A 171 29.55 5.92 -3.65
C MET A 171 29.33 6.50 -5.06
N ALA A 172 29.11 5.66 -6.08
CA ALA A 172 28.80 6.14 -7.43
C ALA A 172 27.54 7.01 -7.46
N CYS A 173 26.57 6.77 -6.57
CA CYS A 173 25.36 7.57 -6.47
C CYS A 173 25.59 9.04 -6.06
N MET A 174 26.76 9.40 -5.50
CA MET A 174 27.13 10.80 -5.32
C MET A 174 27.30 11.55 -6.65
N THR A 175 27.74 10.83 -7.69
CA THR A 175 27.87 11.38 -9.05
C THR A 175 26.50 11.60 -9.66
N ASP A 176 25.57 10.68 -9.42
CA ASP A 176 24.18 10.83 -9.87
C ASP A 176 23.49 12.00 -9.19
N ALA A 177 23.63 12.13 -7.87
CA ALA A 177 23.12 13.27 -7.11
C ALA A 177 23.68 14.61 -7.63
N ALA A 178 24.95 14.66 -8.03
CA ALA A 178 25.54 15.84 -8.66
C ALA A 178 24.94 16.13 -10.05
N ALA A 179 24.63 15.11 -10.83
CA ALA A 179 23.98 15.24 -12.14
C ALA A 179 22.53 15.75 -12.01
N VAL A 180 21.78 15.27 -11.01
CA VAL A 180 20.41 15.76 -10.71
C VAL A 180 20.41 17.27 -10.42
N ASN A 181 21.42 17.77 -9.70
CA ASN A 181 21.56 19.22 -9.47
C ASN A 181 21.77 20.02 -10.78
N LEU A 182 22.24 19.38 -11.85
CA LEU A 182 22.40 19.98 -13.17
C LEU A 182 21.17 19.79 -14.07
N GLY A 183 20.22 18.91 -13.70
CA GLY A 183 18.90 18.84 -14.30
C GLY A 183 18.26 17.45 -14.27
N PHE A 184 19.01 16.38 -14.56
CA PHE A 184 18.47 15.03 -14.72
C PHE A 184 19.40 13.98 -14.10
N PRO A 185 18.84 12.88 -13.55
CA PRO A 185 19.62 11.71 -13.15
C PRO A 185 20.22 11.01 -14.38
N LEU A 186 21.20 10.15 -14.13
CA LEU A 186 21.92 9.38 -15.14
C LEU A 186 21.22 8.04 -15.35
N ASP A 187 20.56 7.88 -16.50
CA ASP A 187 19.74 6.70 -16.85
C ASP A 187 20.46 5.34 -16.73
N PHE A 188 21.79 5.31 -16.84
CA PHE A 188 22.57 4.07 -16.75
C PHE A 188 22.83 3.61 -15.31
N MET A 189 22.42 4.39 -14.30
CA MET A 189 22.55 4.06 -12.87
C MET A 189 21.20 3.86 -12.19
N PRO A 190 20.41 2.84 -12.58
CA PRO A 190 19.05 2.65 -12.08
C PRO A 190 18.95 2.29 -10.59
N TRP A 191 20.08 1.96 -9.94
CA TRP A 191 20.12 1.61 -8.52
C TRP A 191 20.30 2.83 -7.60
N CYS A 192 20.60 4.00 -8.17
CA CYS A 192 20.72 5.24 -7.42
C CYS A 192 19.34 5.90 -7.28
N VAL A 193 19.00 6.27 -6.04
CA VAL A 193 17.75 6.95 -5.66
C VAL A 193 18.06 8.29 -5.02
#